data_AF-A0A1A8XZ59-F1
#
_entry.id   AF-A0A1A8XZ59-F1
#
_cell.length_a   1.000
_cell.length_b   1.000
_cell.length_c   1.000
_cell.angle_alpha   90.00
_cell.angle_beta   90.00
_cell.angle_gamma   90.00
#
_symmetry.space_group_name_H-M   'P 1'
#
loop_
_entity.id
_entity.type
_entity.pdbx_description
1 polymer ?
#
loop_
_entity_poly.entity_id
_entity_poly.type
_entity_poly.pdbx_seq_one_letter_code
_entity_poly.pdbx_strand_id
1 'polypeptide(L)'
;MRLLGGMALLLSLHLGAAELVLDLQTGPLTLNSTGLLNHPKAQDILVPRDVSYQRSMQYRAVPMAELLRGIAPTAHLQILSSDGFSAELRAAPLLQSEGAQAWLAVEDPASPWPALGPGKPSAGPFYLVWKNPAEGDIGPEQWPFQIARVRQIAPLQERFPALFPAASASAEEQAGFVQFQKNCLACHRLNRAGDSAFGPDLNIPHSPTEYLAGDFLRRYIRDPQSMRRWPEGRMSGFSRDALKDRELDQLIAYLRHMAGRKDKP
;
A
#
# COMPACT_ATOMS: atom_id res chain seq x y z
N MET A 1 32.35 -13.93 -54.84
CA MET A 1 32.73 -13.20 -53.62
C MET A 1 31.68 -12.10 -53.38
N ARG A 2 30.63 -12.40 -52.61
CA ARG A 2 29.58 -11.42 -52.25
C ARG A 2 29.64 -11.25 -50.73
N LEU A 3 30.13 -10.10 -50.29
CA LEU A 3 30.18 -9.70 -48.88
C LEU A 3 28.77 -9.30 -48.45
N LEU A 4 28.13 -10.11 -47.62
CA LEU A 4 26.95 -9.74 -46.86
C LEU A 4 27.42 -9.01 -45.60
N GLY A 5 27.33 -7.69 -45.61
CA GLY A 5 27.54 -6.85 -44.42
C GLY A 5 26.33 -6.96 -43.50
N GLY A 6 26.47 -7.74 -42.42
CA GLY A 6 25.49 -7.78 -41.34
C GLY A 6 25.61 -6.53 -40.47
N MET A 7 24.61 -5.66 -40.52
CA MET A 7 24.49 -4.52 -39.62
C MET A 7 23.95 -5.02 -38.28
N ALA A 8 24.84 -5.17 -37.30
CA ALA A 8 24.46 -5.44 -35.92
C ALA A 8 23.77 -4.20 -35.33
N LEU A 9 22.45 -4.26 -35.17
CA LEU A 9 21.69 -3.26 -34.44
C LEU A 9 21.98 -3.43 -32.94
N LEU A 10 22.90 -2.64 -32.41
CA LEU A 10 23.07 -2.48 -30.96
C LEU A 10 21.84 -1.73 -30.43
N LEU A 11 20.84 -2.48 -29.96
CA LEU A 11 19.77 -1.95 -29.12
C LEU A 11 20.37 -1.55 -27.77
N SER A 12 20.87 -0.33 -27.70
CA SER A 12 21.14 0.37 -26.45
C SER A 12 19.81 0.51 -25.71
N LEU A 13 19.50 -0.42 -24.81
CA LEU A 13 18.47 -0.23 -23.79
C LEU A 13 18.86 0.99 -22.97
N HIS A 14 18.38 2.18 -23.35
CA HIS A 14 18.37 3.29 -22.43
C HIS A 14 17.48 2.84 -21.28
N LEU A 15 18.08 2.57 -20.12
CA LEU A 15 17.33 2.47 -18.87
C LEU A 15 16.71 3.85 -18.65
N GLY A 16 15.50 4.03 -19.18
CA GLY A 16 14.73 5.25 -19.01
C GLY A 16 14.48 5.47 -17.53
N ALA A 17 14.57 6.72 -17.09
CA ALA A 17 14.22 7.07 -15.73
C ALA A 17 12.75 6.71 -15.48
N ALA A 18 12.48 5.88 -14.48
CA ALA A 18 11.12 5.61 -14.04
C ALA A 18 10.39 6.91 -13.64
N GLU A 19 9.09 6.98 -13.89
CA GLU A 19 8.26 8.15 -13.61
C GLU A 19 7.32 7.91 -12.41
N LEU A 20 7.17 8.94 -11.59
CA LEU A 20 6.19 9.02 -10.51
C LEU A 20 5.28 10.23 -10.78
N VAL A 21 3.98 10.00 -10.85
CA VAL A 21 3.00 11.07 -11.05
C VAL A 21 2.38 11.49 -9.73
N LEU A 22 2.48 12.77 -9.40
CA LEU A 22 1.74 13.41 -8.30
C LEU A 22 0.55 14.16 -8.88
N ASP A 23 -0.66 13.68 -8.65
CA ASP A 23 -1.92 14.28 -9.09
C ASP A 23 -2.56 15.01 -7.89
N LEU A 24 -2.10 16.23 -7.64
CA LEU A 24 -2.47 17.02 -6.46
C LEU A 24 -3.45 18.14 -6.85
N GLN A 25 -4.16 18.73 -5.88
CA GLN A 25 -5.07 19.84 -6.18
C GLN A 25 -4.37 21.07 -6.77
N THR A 26 -3.06 21.22 -6.54
CA THR A 26 -2.21 22.26 -7.14
C THR A 26 -1.91 22.01 -8.63
N GLY A 27 -2.32 20.87 -9.16
CA GLY A 27 -2.04 20.41 -10.52
C GLY A 27 -1.12 19.18 -10.55
N PRO A 28 -1.09 18.45 -11.68
CA PRO A 28 -0.25 17.28 -11.84
C PRO A 28 1.24 17.66 -11.96
N LEU A 29 2.10 16.87 -11.32
CA LEU A 29 3.55 16.96 -11.41
C LEU A 29 4.12 15.56 -11.69
N THR A 30 4.90 15.43 -12.77
CA THR A 30 5.66 14.20 -13.04
C THR A 30 7.09 14.36 -12.54
N LEU A 31 7.50 13.46 -11.67
CA LEU A 31 8.87 13.32 -11.18
C LEU A 31 9.50 12.09 -11.84
N ASN A 32 10.82 12.09 -11.97
CA ASN A 32 11.54 10.92 -12.45
C ASN A 32 12.63 10.49 -11.47
N SER A 33 13.00 9.20 -11.53
CA SER A 33 14.00 8.58 -10.65
C SER A 33 15.33 9.32 -10.65
N THR A 34 15.86 9.71 -11.81
CA THR A 34 17.12 10.49 -11.91
C THR A 34 17.05 11.81 -11.14
N GLY A 35 15.97 12.57 -11.29
CA GLY A 35 15.76 13.83 -10.59
C GLY A 35 15.59 13.64 -9.09
N LEU A 36 14.90 12.57 -8.68
CA LEU A 36 14.68 12.26 -7.27
C LEU A 36 15.97 11.76 -6.57
N LEU A 37 16.79 10.95 -7.23
CA LEU A 37 18.08 10.50 -6.71
C LEU A 37 19.04 11.69 -6.47
N ASN A 38 19.00 12.68 -7.37
CA ASN A 38 19.78 13.92 -7.30
C ASN A 38 19.08 15.07 -6.54
N HIS A 39 17.92 14.82 -5.93
CA HIS A 39 17.16 15.86 -5.26
C HIS A 39 17.97 16.46 -4.10
N PRO A 40 17.95 17.79 -3.85
CA PRO A 40 18.77 18.42 -2.80
C PRO A 40 18.48 17.92 -1.37
N LYS A 41 17.30 17.35 -1.16
CA LYS A 41 16.88 16.73 0.11
C LYS A 41 16.98 15.20 0.10
N ALA A 42 17.48 14.58 -0.97
CA ALA A 42 17.71 13.14 -1.01
C ALA A 42 18.83 12.77 -0.03
N GLN A 43 18.62 11.72 0.74
CA GLN A 43 19.54 11.24 1.77
C GLN A 43 19.59 9.72 1.73
N ASP A 44 20.70 9.17 2.22
CA ASP A 44 20.79 7.74 2.47
C ASP A 44 20.19 7.46 3.84
N ILE A 45 19.21 6.56 3.89
CA ILE A 45 18.51 6.19 5.12
C ILE A 45 18.63 4.69 5.37
N LEU A 46 18.69 4.32 6.66
CA LEU A 46 18.64 2.94 7.11
C LEU A 46 17.23 2.61 7.61
N VAL A 47 16.63 1.58 7.02
CA VAL A 47 15.39 0.97 7.52
C VAL A 47 15.79 -0.39 8.13
N PRO A 48 15.84 -0.52 9.48
CA PRO A 48 16.40 -1.70 10.12
C PRO A 48 15.51 -2.95 10.00
N ARG A 49 14.21 -2.75 9.85
CA ARG A 49 13.20 -3.81 9.71
C ARG A 49 12.21 -3.40 8.62
N ASP A 50 12.65 -3.53 7.38
CA ASP A 50 11.80 -3.26 6.24
C ASP A 50 10.63 -4.25 6.20
N VAL A 51 9.41 -3.76 5.96
CA VAL A 51 8.19 -4.58 6.03
C VAL A 51 8.13 -5.58 4.88
N SER A 52 8.54 -5.17 3.67
CA SER A 52 8.45 -6.01 2.48
C SER A 52 9.62 -6.99 2.38
N TYR A 53 10.84 -6.54 2.71
CA TYR A 53 12.03 -7.40 2.67
C TYR A 53 12.29 -8.18 3.96
N GLN A 54 11.65 -7.83 5.06
CA GLN A 54 11.81 -8.45 6.39
C GLN A 54 13.25 -8.49 6.89
N ARG A 55 14.05 -7.50 6.49
CA ARG A 55 15.46 -7.34 6.85
C ARG A 55 15.85 -5.87 6.86
N SER A 56 17.09 -5.59 7.25
CA SER A 56 17.61 -4.23 7.13
C SER A 56 17.87 -3.88 5.66
N MET A 57 17.43 -2.69 5.27
CA MET A 57 17.61 -2.13 3.94
C MET A 57 18.17 -0.71 4.04
N GLN A 58 18.99 -0.34 3.06
CA GLN A 58 19.50 1.02 2.89
C GLN A 58 18.91 1.60 1.61
N TYR A 59 18.47 2.84 1.67
CA TYR A 59 17.81 3.51 0.55
C TYR A 59 18.35 4.90 0.35
N ARG A 60 18.52 5.30 -0.92
CA ARG A 60 18.51 6.71 -1.30
C ARG A 60 17.04 7.16 -1.34
N ALA A 61 16.68 8.16 -0.54
CA ALA A 61 15.28 8.54 -0.38
C ALA A 61 15.08 10.04 -0.19
N VAL A 62 13.90 10.53 -0.58
CA VAL A 62 13.47 11.93 -0.38
C VAL A 62 12.35 11.98 0.66
N PRO A 63 12.35 12.92 1.63
CA PRO A 63 11.24 13.05 2.58
C PRO A 63 9.92 13.31 1.87
N MET A 64 8.85 12.60 2.24
CA MET A 64 7.52 12.83 1.65
C MET A 64 7.01 14.25 1.92
N ALA A 65 7.35 14.83 3.08
CA ALA A 65 7.04 16.21 3.42
C ALA A 65 7.58 17.24 2.41
N GLU A 66 8.71 16.96 1.76
CA GLU A 66 9.30 17.83 0.73
C GLU A 66 8.59 17.69 -0.63
N LEU A 67 8.10 16.49 -0.94
CA LEU A 67 7.36 16.21 -2.18
C LEU A 67 5.90 16.69 -2.11
N LEU A 68 5.33 16.78 -0.90
CA LEU A 68 3.95 17.15 -0.65
C LEU A 68 3.80 18.57 -0.06
N ARG A 69 4.76 19.46 -0.31
CA ARG A 69 4.68 20.85 0.16
C ARG A 69 3.39 21.53 -0.33
N GLY A 70 2.71 22.22 0.58
CA GLY A 70 1.43 22.88 0.30
C GLY A 70 0.19 21.99 0.48
N ILE A 71 0.35 20.69 0.73
CA ILE A 71 -0.76 19.80 1.06
C ILE A 71 -1.17 19.98 2.52
N ALA A 72 -2.48 20.17 2.75
CA ALA A 72 -3.03 20.27 4.09
C ALA A 72 -2.91 18.92 4.84
N PRO A 73 -2.59 18.91 6.15
CA PRO A 73 -2.52 17.67 6.94
C PRO A 73 -3.84 16.87 6.97
N THR A 74 -4.97 17.53 6.75
CA THR A 74 -6.31 16.92 6.67
C THR A 74 -6.63 16.32 5.31
N ALA A 75 -5.79 16.52 4.29
CA ALA A 75 -6.00 15.95 2.97
C ALA A 75 -5.91 14.42 3.00
N HIS A 76 -6.59 13.80 2.03
CA HIS A 76 -6.54 12.37 1.78
C HIS A 76 -5.73 12.11 0.52
N LEU A 77 -4.81 11.17 0.60
CA LEU A 77 -3.93 10.78 -0.50
C LEU A 77 -4.15 9.30 -0.81
N GLN A 78 -4.26 8.98 -2.09
CA GLN A 78 -4.21 7.63 -2.62
C GLN A 78 -2.81 7.39 -3.18
N ILE A 79 -2.16 6.30 -2.76
CA ILE A 79 -0.89 5.84 -3.32
C ILE A 79 -1.15 4.56 -4.11
N LEU A 80 -0.97 4.64 -5.42
CA LEU A 80 -1.26 3.57 -6.37
C LEU A 80 0.05 2.92 -6.84
N SER A 81 0.13 1.61 -6.65
CA SER A 81 1.22 0.77 -7.12
C SER A 81 0.91 0.18 -8.50
N SER A 82 1.94 -0.23 -9.24
CA SER A 82 1.78 -0.77 -10.60
C SER A 82 0.99 -2.09 -10.69
N ASP A 83 0.86 -2.81 -9.58
CA ASP A 83 0.11 -4.07 -9.49
C ASP A 83 -1.37 -3.90 -9.11
N GLY A 84 -1.82 -2.66 -8.90
CA GLY A 84 -3.19 -2.34 -8.51
C GLY A 84 -3.43 -2.28 -7.00
N PHE A 85 -2.40 -2.43 -6.17
CA PHE A 85 -2.46 -2.06 -4.75
C PHE A 85 -2.70 -0.55 -4.60
N SER A 86 -3.60 -0.16 -3.70
CA SER A 86 -4.04 1.24 -3.57
C SER A 86 -4.23 1.62 -2.10
N ALA A 87 -3.18 2.15 -1.48
CA ALA A 87 -3.25 2.61 -0.09
C ALA A 87 -3.88 4.00 0.00
N GLU A 88 -4.88 4.16 0.87
CA GLU A 88 -5.40 5.47 1.24
C GLU A 88 -4.79 5.93 2.57
N LEU A 89 -4.12 7.08 2.55
CA LEU A 89 -3.46 7.67 3.71
C LEU A 89 -3.96 9.08 3.96
N ARG A 90 -4.07 9.46 5.23
CA ARG A 90 -4.15 10.87 5.61
C ARG A 90 -2.80 11.52 5.31
N ALA A 91 -2.80 12.78 4.89
CA ALA A 91 -1.55 13.49 4.61
C ALA A 91 -0.73 13.73 5.88
N ALA A 92 -1.36 13.96 7.04
CA ALA A 92 -0.67 14.29 8.28
C ALA A 92 0.53 13.38 8.63
N PRO A 93 0.44 12.03 8.64
CA PRO A 93 1.61 11.17 8.84
C PRO A 93 2.72 11.34 7.80
N LEU A 94 2.38 11.62 6.54
CA LEU A 94 3.34 11.78 5.45
C LEU A 94 4.12 13.11 5.53
N LEU A 95 3.60 14.07 6.29
CA LEU A 95 4.17 15.41 6.45
C LEU A 95 5.03 15.56 7.71
N GLN A 96 5.12 14.52 8.56
CA GLN A 96 5.87 14.58 9.80
C GLN A 96 7.38 14.68 9.56
N SER A 97 8.03 15.63 10.25
CA SER A 97 9.49 15.76 10.29
C SER A 97 10.13 15.10 11.52
N GLU A 98 9.34 14.67 12.49
CA GLU A 98 9.77 14.00 13.72
C GLU A 98 8.91 12.76 13.98
N GLY A 99 9.37 11.88 14.87
CA GLY A 99 8.72 10.60 15.14
C GLY A 99 8.66 9.69 13.92
N ALA A 100 7.46 9.24 13.53
CA ALA A 100 7.26 8.43 12.33
C ALA A 100 7.43 9.29 11.06
N GLN A 101 8.57 9.15 10.38
CA GLN A 101 8.90 9.95 9.21
C GLN A 101 8.71 9.15 7.93
N ALA A 102 7.95 9.70 6.98
CA ALA A 102 7.70 9.11 5.67
C ALA A 102 8.75 9.51 4.62
N TRP A 103 9.25 8.54 3.85
CA TRP A 103 10.26 8.75 2.82
C TRP A 103 9.89 8.02 1.53
N LEU A 104 10.08 8.68 0.40
CA LEU A 104 10.07 8.03 -0.90
C LEU A 104 11.48 7.49 -1.19
N ALA A 105 11.69 6.19 -0.97
CA ALA A 105 12.87 5.49 -1.44
C ALA A 105 12.83 5.33 -2.96
N VAL A 106 13.98 5.53 -3.59
CA VAL A 106 14.15 5.51 -5.04
C VAL A 106 15.21 4.49 -5.41
N GLU A 107 14.87 3.56 -6.28
CA GLU A 107 15.81 2.56 -6.78
C GLU A 107 16.73 3.22 -7.80
N ASP A 108 18.05 3.08 -7.59
CA ASP A 108 19.03 3.43 -8.60
C ASP A 108 19.17 2.26 -9.57
N PRO A 109 18.87 2.43 -10.87
CA PRO A 109 19.05 1.35 -11.85
C PRO A 109 20.50 0.84 -11.95
N ALA A 110 21.50 1.64 -11.55
CA ALA A 110 22.89 1.22 -11.47
C ALA A 110 23.19 0.36 -10.23
N SER A 111 22.31 0.38 -9.21
CA SER A 111 22.40 -0.41 -7.98
C SER A 111 21.00 -0.90 -7.58
N PRO A 112 20.41 -1.81 -8.38
CA PRO A 112 19.03 -2.24 -8.17
C PRO A 112 18.87 -2.95 -6.83
N TRP A 113 17.68 -2.84 -6.24
CA TRP A 113 17.36 -3.54 -5.02
C TRP A 113 17.21 -5.05 -5.28
N PRO A 114 17.42 -5.89 -4.25
CA PRO A 114 17.09 -7.32 -4.34
C PRO A 114 15.64 -7.55 -4.77
N ALA A 115 15.39 -8.69 -5.40
CA ALA A 115 14.04 -9.18 -5.61
C ALA A 115 13.31 -9.42 -4.26
N LEU A 116 12.00 -9.20 -4.22
CA LEU A 116 11.14 -9.49 -3.06
C LEU A 116 10.93 -11.00 -2.81
N GLY A 117 11.43 -11.84 -3.71
CA GLY A 117 11.41 -13.29 -3.60
C GLY A 117 11.72 -13.97 -4.93
N PRO A 118 11.81 -15.31 -4.96
CA PRO A 118 12.05 -16.05 -6.19
C PRO A 118 11.02 -15.71 -7.27
N GLY A 119 11.49 -15.26 -8.44
CA GLY A 119 10.64 -14.89 -9.57
C GLY A 119 9.81 -13.61 -9.39
N LYS A 120 10.02 -12.85 -8.31
CA LYS A 120 9.33 -11.58 -8.06
C LYS A 120 10.24 -10.39 -8.41
N PRO A 121 9.67 -9.23 -8.83
CA PRO A 121 10.43 -7.99 -8.95
C PRO A 121 10.93 -7.50 -7.57
N SER A 122 11.76 -6.45 -7.57
CA SER A 122 12.09 -5.68 -6.37
C SER A 122 10.90 -4.81 -5.94
N ALA A 123 11.04 -4.10 -4.82
CA ALA A 123 10.13 -3.04 -4.38
C ALA A 123 10.23 -1.74 -5.22
N GLY A 124 11.18 -1.66 -6.16
CA GLY A 124 11.44 -0.48 -6.97
C GLY A 124 10.39 -0.26 -8.06
N PRO A 125 10.40 0.88 -8.76
CA PRO A 125 11.42 1.92 -8.67
C PRO A 125 11.18 2.93 -7.53
N PHE A 126 9.98 2.94 -6.94
CA PHE A 126 9.59 3.87 -5.89
C PHE A 126 8.91 3.12 -4.75
N TYR A 127 9.35 3.37 -3.51
CA TYR A 127 8.84 2.70 -2.32
C TYR A 127 8.61 3.71 -1.19
N LEU A 128 7.40 3.76 -0.63
CA LEU A 128 7.13 4.49 0.60
C LEU A 128 7.65 3.68 1.79
N VAL A 129 8.70 4.19 2.42
CA VAL A 129 9.31 3.62 3.61
C VAL A 129 9.22 4.58 4.78
N TRP A 130 9.32 4.06 6.00
CA TRP A 130 9.18 4.85 7.22
C TRP A 130 10.36 4.68 8.15
N LYS A 131 10.80 5.79 8.76
CA LYS A 131 11.61 5.75 9.98
C LYS A 131 10.70 5.81 11.19
N ASN A 132 11.05 5.09 12.25
CA ASN A 132 10.31 5.01 13.52
C ASN A 132 8.78 4.82 13.36
N PRO A 133 8.32 3.85 12.53
CA PRO A 133 6.89 3.68 12.21
C PRO A 133 5.99 3.47 13.45
N ALA A 134 6.55 2.90 14.52
CA ALA A 134 5.83 2.64 15.77
C ALA A 134 5.36 3.93 16.48
N GLU A 135 6.04 5.06 16.26
CA GLU A 135 5.66 6.36 16.85
C GLU A 135 4.42 7.00 16.18
N GLY A 136 3.99 6.46 15.03
CA GLY A 136 2.83 6.94 14.28
C GLY A 136 1.78 5.86 14.02
N ASP A 137 1.86 4.72 14.71
CA ASP A 137 0.97 3.56 14.50
C ASP A 137 0.90 3.11 13.01
N ILE A 138 2.03 3.19 12.31
CA ILE A 138 2.11 2.88 10.87
C ILE A 138 2.11 1.36 10.66
N GLY A 139 1.04 0.85 10.06
CA GLY A 139 0.88 -0.57 9.75
C GLY A 139 1.53 -0.99 8.41
N PRO A 140 1.64 -2.31 8.14
CA PRO A 140 2.26 -2.84 6.93
C PRO A 140 1.67 -2.31 5.62
N GLU A 141 0.35 -2.14 5.55
CA GLU A 141 -0.35 -1.67 4.34
C GLU A 141 -0.09 -0.19 4.02
N GLN A 142 0.62 0.53 4.91
CA GLN A 142 1.03 1.91 4.70
C GLN A 142 2.45 2.00 4.10
N TRP A 143 3.00 0.89 3.62
CA TRP A 143 4.28 0.77 2.92
C TRP A 143 4.06 0.31 1.45
N PRO A 144 3.33 1.06 0.61
CA PRO A 144 3.20 0.75 -0.81
C PRO A 144 4.56 0.82 -1.50
N PHE A 145 4.93 -0.27 -2.18
CA PHE A 145 6.08 -0.33 -3.08
C PHE A 145 5.64 -0.32 -4.54
N GLN A 146 6.57 -0.21 -5.48
CA GLN A 146 6.26 -0.07 -6.91
C GLN A 146 5.28 1.07 -7.19
N ILE A 147 5.43 2.18 -6.47
CA ILE A 147 4.52 3.33 -6.57
C ILE A 147 4.61 3.92 -7.97
N ALA A 148 3.48 4.04 -8.64
CA ALA A 148 3.37 4.70 -9.94
C ALA A 148 2.74 6.10 -9.82
N ARG A 149 1.83 6.29 -8.84
CA ARG A 149 1.07 7.53 -8.71
C ARG A 149 0.69 7.83 -7.26
N VAL A 150 0.73 9.11 -6.89
CA VAL A 150 0.09 9.63 -5.67
C VAL A 150 -0.97 10.64 -6.09
N ARG A 151 -2.19 10.50 -5.56
CA ARG A 151 -3.33 11.37 -5.91
C ARG A 151 -3.93 11.97 -4.67
N GLN A 152 -4.26 13.26 -4.72
CA GLN A 152 -5.16 13.84 -3.74
C GLN A 152 -6.60 13.49 -4.09
N ILE A 153 -7.31 12.91 -3.13
CA ILE A 153 -8.67 12.38 -3.31
C ILE A 153 -9.63 13.00 -2.30
N ALA A 154 -10.92 12.94 -2.61
CA ALA A 154 -11.97 13.27 -1.64
C ALA A 154 -11.94 12.27 -0.45
N PRO A 155 -12.43 12.67 0.73
CA PRO A 155 -12.56 11.77 1.87
C PRO A 155 -13.34 10.49 1.55
N LEU A 156 -12.98 9.39 2.22
CA LEU A 156 -13.59 8.08 2.01
C LEU A 156 -15.12 8.11 2.15
N GLN A 157 -15.64 8.91 3.08
CA GLN A 157 -17.09 9.03 3.32
C GLN A 157 -17.86 9.63 2.15
N GLU A 158 -17.24 10.52 1.38
CA GLU A 158 -17.85 11.11 0.20
C GLU A 158 -17.82 10.16 -0.98
N ARG A 159 -16.73 9.40 -1.13
CA ARG A 159 -16.49 8.51 -2.26
C ARG A 159 -17.22 7.18 -2.12
N PHE A 160 -17.21 6.62 -0.91
CA PHE A 160 -17.67 5.28 -0.61
C PHE A 160 -18.49 5.25 0.71
N PRO A 161 -19.61 5.98 0.80
CA PRO A 161 -20.42 6.05 2.01
C PRO A 161 -20.96 4.68 2.45
N ALA A 162 -21.14 3.74 1.52
CA ALA A 162 -21.62 2.39 1.80
C ALA A 162 -20.63 1.52 2.60
N LEU A 163 -19.36 1.92 2.72
CA LEU A 163 -18.39 1.24 3.58
C LEU A 163 -18.65 1.50 5.07
N PHE A 164 -19.36 2.57 5.40
CA PHE A 164 -19.55 2.98 6.78
C PHE A 164 -20.59 2.09 7.46
N PRO A 165 -20.35 1.67 8.72
CA PRO A 165 -21.36 0.96 9.51
C PRO A 165 -22.66 1.77 9.63
N ALA A 166 -23.75 1.10 10.00
CA ALA A 166 -25.00 1.79 10.25
C ALA A 166 -24.82 2.75 11.44
N ALA A 167 -25.60 3.85 11.49
CA ALA A 167 -25.55 4.76 12.64
C ALA A 167 -25.89 4.07 13.98
N SER A 168 -26.68 2.99 13.92
CA SER A 168 -27.03 2.15 15.07
C SER A 168 -26.00 1.05 15.38
N ALA A 169 -24.90 0.96 14.63
CA ALA A 169 -23.86 -0.04 14.86
C ALA A 169 -23.18 0.21 16.21
N SER A 170 -22.83 -0.87 16.88
CA SER A 170 -22.10 -0.87 18.15
C SER A 170 -20.74 -0.17 18.03
N ALA A 171 -20.18 0.26 19.16
CA ALA A 171 -18.84 0.84 19.20
C ALA A 171 -17.76 -0.13 18.66
N GLU A 172 -17.97 -1.43 18.78
CA GLU A 172 -17.07 -2.46 18.26
C GLU A 172 -17.09 -2.51 16.73
N GLU A 173 -18.27 -2.48 16.12
CA GLU A 173 -18.43 -2.45 14.66
C GLU A 173 -17.90 -1.13 14.06
N GLN A 174 -18.11 -0.01 14.76
CA GLN A 174 -17.53 1.29 14.37
C GLN A 174 -16.01 1.27 14.43
N ALA A 175 -15.42 0.70 15.49
CA ALA A 175 -13.97 0.53 15.58
C ALA A 175 -13.45 -0.46 14.52
N GLY A 176 -14.23 -1.49 14.19
CA GLY A 176 -13.90 -2.46 13.15
C GLY A 176 -13.77 -1.86 11.76
N PHE A 177 -14.60 -0.86 11.43
CA PHE A 177 -14.45 -0.11 10.18
C PHE A 177 -13.10 0.60 10.09
N VAL A 178 -12.62 1.19 11.19
CA VAL A 178 -11.28 1.81 11.23
C VAL A 178 -10.20 0.78 10.93
N GLN A 179 -10.32 -0.44 11.46
CA GLN A 179 -9.39 -1.52 11.18
C GLN A 179 -9.47 -2.02 9.74
N PHE A 180 -10.67 -2.09 9.16
CA PHE A 180 -10.86 -2.44 7.76
C PHE A 180 -10.23 -1.39 6.83
N GLN A 181 -10.46 -0.10 7.10
CA GLN A 181 -9.85 0.98 6.33
C GLN A 181 -8.32 0.93 6.40
N LYS A 182 -7.76 0.70 7.59
CA LYS A 182 -6.31 0.67 7.82
C LYS A 182 -5.63 -0.54 7.18
N ASN A 183 -6.24 -1.72 7.28
CA ASN A 183 -5.54 -3.00 7.01
C ASN A 183 -6.08 -3.79 5.81
N CYS A 184 -7.29 -3.50 5.34
CA CYS A 184 -7.94 -4.34 4.34
C CYS A 184 -8.26 -3.58 3.05
N LEU A 185 -8.69 -2.32 3.15
CA LEU A 185 -9.16 -1.53 2.01
C LEU A 185 -8.08 -1.29 0.94
N ALA A 186 -6.80 -1.33 1.32
CA ALA A 186 -5.70 -1.17 0.38
C ALA A 186 -5.61 -2.32 -0.65
N CYS A 187 -6.05 -3.51 -0.24
CA CYS A 187 -6.07 -4.72 -1.04
C CYS A 187 -7.48 -5.11 -1.51
N HIS A 188 -8.51 -4.79 -0.73
CA HIS A 188 -9.85 -5.33 -0.92
C HIS A 188 -10.87 -4.25 -1.18
N ARG A 189 -11.91 -4.64 -1.92
CA ARG A 189 -13.19 -3.91 -1.94
C ARG A 189 -14.16 -4.55 -0.96
N LEU A 190 -15.21 -3.82 -0.64
CA LEU A 190 -16.37 -4.34 0.09
C LEU A 190 -17.62 -3.77 -0.56
N ASN A 191 -18.55 -4.63 -1.00
CA ASN A 191 -19.72 -4.18 -1.78
C ASN A 191 -19.32 -3.38 -3.04
N ARG A 192 -18.25 -3.77 -3.72
CA ARG A 192 -17.63 -3.08 -4.87
C ARG A 192 -17.08 -1.69 -4.55
N ALA A 193 -17.18 -1.23 -3.31
CA ALA A 193 -16.64 0.05 -2.87
C ALA A 193 -15.18 -0.08 -2.45
N GLY A 194 -14.39 0.96 -2.74
CA GLY A 194 -12.93 0.96 -2.64
C GLY A 194 -12.27 0.93 -4.01
N ASP A 195 -11.03 1.41 -4.06
CA ASP A 195 -10.30 1.56 -5.33
C ASP A 195 -9.46 0.36 -5.72
N SER A 196 -9.06 -0.46 -4.74
CA SER A 196 -8.13 -1.57 -4.96
C SER A 196 -8.63 -2.55 -6.02
N ALA A 197 -7.73 -3.05 -6.85
CA ALA A 197 -7.99 -4.13 -7.81
C ALA A 197 -7.19 -5.39 -7.49
N PHE A 198 -6.58 -5.45 -6.31
CA PHE A 198 -5.59 -6.45 -5.95
C PHE A 198 -6.20 -7.75 -5.40
N GLY A 199 -7.10 -7.61 -4.43
CA GLY A 199 -7.80 -8.69 -3.76
C GLY A 199 -9.28 -8.76 -4.14
N PRO A 200 -9.96 -9.87 -3.79
CA PRO A 200 -11.38 -10.03 -4.03
C PRO A 200 -12.22 -9.05 -3.21
N ASP A 201 -13.48 -8.87 -3.61
CA ASP A 201 -14.48 -8.23 -2.76
C ASP A 201 -14.73 -9.07 -1.50
N LEU A 202 -14.87 -8.41 -0.34
CA LEU A 202 -15.04 -9.06 0.95
C LEU A 202 -16.50 -9.15 1.42
N ASN A 203 -17.48 -8.88 0.57
CA ASN A 203 -18.89 -9.03 0.94
C ASN A 203 -19.73 -9.74 -0.12
N ILE A 204 -19.42 -9.57 -1.40
CA ILE A 204 -20.19 -10.15 -2.50
C ILE A 204 -19.34 -11.11 -3.37
N PRO A 205 -19.88 -12.27 -3.78
CA PRO A 205 -21.21 -12.78 -3.46
C PRO A 205 -21.35 -13.25 -1.99
N HIS A 206 -20.24 -13.60 -1.35
CA HIS A 206 -20.22 -14.05 0.05
C HIS A 206 -19.10 -13.35 0.83
N SER A 207 -19.45 -12.84 2.00
CA SER A 207 -18.53 -12.39 3.02
C SER A 207 -17.74 -13.59 3.59
N PRO A 208 -16.44 -13.42 3.90
CA PRO A 208 -15.67 -14.46 4.57
C PRO A 208 -16.31 -14.90 5.90
N THR A 209 -17.11 -14.06 6.55
CA THR A 209 -17.80 -14.41 7.80
C THR A 209 -18.94 -15.42 7.61
N GLU A 210 -19.41 -15.63 6.38
CA GLU A 210 -20.49 -16.57 6.07
C GLU A 210 -19.99 -18.01 5.86
N TYR A 211 -18.74 -18.19 5.42
CA TYR A 211 -18.21 -19.51 5.07
C TYR A 211 -16.95 -19.92 5.85
N LEU A 212 -16.21 -19.00 6.46
CA LEU A 212 -15.12 -19.33 7.39
C LEU A 212 -15.66 -19.41 8.81
N ALA A 213 -16.22 -20.56 9.15
CA ALA A 213 -16.85 -20.82 10.45
C ALA A 213 -15.85 -20.82 11.63
N GLY A 214 -16.37 -20.59 12.84
CA GLY A 214 -15.57 -20.60 14.07
C GLY A 214 -14.40 -19.62 14.03
N ASP A 215 -13.21 -20.09 14.40
CA ASP A 215 -11.99 -19.29 14.42
C ASP A 215 -11.24 -19.27 13.08
N PHE A 216 -11.76 -19.89 12.02
CA PHE A 216 -11.00 -20.01 10.78
C PHE A 216 -10.75 -18.68 10.08
N LEU A 217 -11.68 -17.72 10.15
CA LEU A 217 -11.42 -16.36 9.64
C LEU A 217 -10.28 -15.68 10.40
N ARG A 218 -10.26 -15.81 11.73
CA ARG A 218 -9.17 -15.30 12.56
C ARG A 218 -7.84 -15.91 12.13
N ARG A 219 -7.77 -17.24 12.00
CA ARG A 219 -6.56 -17.96 11.58
C ARG A 219 -6.10 -17.54 10.19
N TYR A 220 -7.04 -17.40 9.26
CA TYR A 220 -6.76 -16.95 7.90
C TYR A 220 -6.17 -15.54 7.87
N ILE A 221 -6.73 -14.58 8.62
CA ILE A 221 -6.17 -13.22 8.69
C ILE A 221 -4.78 -13.21 9.36
N ARG A 222 -4.55 -14.07 10.35
CA ARG A 222 -3.24 -14.21 11.01
C ARG A 222 -2.17 -14.78 10.09
N ASP A 223 -2.51 -15.84 9.36
CA ASP A 223 -1.62 -16.54 8.46
C ASP A 223 -2.42 -17.31 7.40
N PRO A 224 -2.64 -16.73 6.21
CA PRO A 224 -3.35 -17.40 5.12
C PRO A 224 -2.68 -18.73 4.71
N GLN A 225 -1.35 -18.82 4.82
CA GLN A 225 -0.58 -19.99 4.41
C GLN A 225 -0.70 -21.16 5.40
N SER A 226 -1.06 -20.89 6.67
CA SER A 226 -1.40 -21.93 7.65
C SER A 226 -2.67 -22.70 7.30
N MET A 227 -3.59 -22.06 6.57
CA MET A 227 -4.86 -22.63 6.15
C MET A 227 -4.72 -23.42 4.85
N ARG A 228 -4.00 -22.83 3.88
CA ARG A 228 -3.70 -23.47 2.60
C ARG A 228 -2.37 -22.94 2.10
N ARG A 229 -1.38 -23.83 2.03
CA ARG A 229 -0.08 -23.48 1.44
C ARG A 229 -0.23 -23.31 -0.07
N TRP A 230 -0.03 -22.08 -0.54
CA TRP A 230 -0.14 -21.70 -1.93
C TRP A 230 0.90 -20.62 -2.24
N PRO A 231 2.00 -20.95 -2.96
CA PRO A 231 3.10 -20.01 -3.22
C PRO A 231 2.69 -18.72 -3.94
N GLU A 232 1.65 -18.79 -4.78
CA GLU A 232 1.12 -17.65 -5.51
C GLU A 232 0.12 -16.81 -4.68
N GLY A 233 -0.21 -17.25 -3.45
CA GLY A 233 -1.05 -16.50 -2.52
C GLY A 233 -0.43 -15.16 -2.16
N ARG A 234 -1.18 -14.07 -2.40
CA ARG A 234 -0.69 -12.69 -2.27
C ARG A 234 -1.01 -12.03 -0.93
N MET A 235 -2.07 -12.48 -0.25
CA MET A 235 -2.45 -11.93 1.04
C MET A 235 -1.42 -12.32 2.09
N SER A 236 -0.82 -11.32 2.71
CA SER A 236 0.06 -11.51 3.86
C SER A 236 -0.75 -11.69 5.14
N GLY A 237 -0.18 -12.41 6.11
CA GLY A 237 -0.77 -12.53 7.44
C GLY A 237 -0.46 -11.31 8.32
N PHE A 238 -1.36 -11.00 9.25
CA PHE A 238 -1.19 -9.92 10.21
C PHE A 238 -0.71 -10.46 11.57
N SER A 239 0.50 -10.07 11.98
CA SER A 239 1.03 -10.40 13.30
C SER A 239 0.22 -9.72 14.42
N ARG A 240 0.41 -10.17 15.67
CA ARG A 240 -0.24 -9.58 16.85
C ARG A 240 0.20 -8.15 17.12
N ASP A 241 1.39 -7.77 16.64
CA ASP A 241 1.90 -6.41 16.75
C ASP A 241 1.29 -5.49 15.69
N ALA A 242 1.05 -6.01 14.48
CA ALA A 242 0.45 -5.25 13.39
C ALA A 242 -1.07 -5.08 13.52
N LEU A 243 -1.75 -6.11 14.04
CA LEU A 243 -3.19 -6.10 14.33
C LEU A 243 -3.42 -6.84 15.64
N LYS A 244 -3.75 -6.13 16.72
CA LYS A 244 -3.95 -6.73 18.04
C LYS A 244 -5.20 -7.62 18.03
N ASP A 245 -5.29 -8.56 18.97
CA ASP A 245 -6.45 -9.48 19.03
C ASP A 245 -7.79 -8.75 19.12
N ARG A 246 -7.86 -7.70 19.95
CA ARG A 246 -9.05 -6.86 20.07
C ARG A 246 -9.41 -6.14 18.77
N GLU A 247 -8.40 -5.68 18.02
CA GLU A 247 -8.61 -4.99 16.74
C GLU A 247 -9.06 -5.98 15.66
N LEU A 248 -8.56 -7.22 15.71
CA LEU A 248 -9.04 -8.32 14.86
C LEU A 248 -10.48 -8.71 15.20
N ASP A 249 -10.87 -8.71 16.47
CA ASP A 249 -12.26 -8.95 16.89
C ASP A 249 -13.20 -7.87 16.34
N GLN A 250 -12.80 -6.61 16.49
CA GLN A 250 -13.50 -5.46 15.92
C GLN A 250 -13.64 -5.56 14.40
N LEU A 251 -12.55 -5.88 13.69
CA LEU A 251 -12.57 -6.09 12.24
C LEU A 251 -13.57 -7.17 11.84
N ILE A 252 -13.58 -8.31 12.52
CA ILE A 252 -14.51 -9.40 12.23
C ILE A 252 -15.95 -8.99 12.56
N ALA A 253 -16.18 -8.25 13.64
CA ALA A 253 -17.51 -7.70 13.97
C ALA A 253 -18.02 -6.77 12.87
N TYR A 254 -17.17 -5.88 12.36
CA TYR A 254 -17.49 -5.04 11.21
C TYR A 254 -17.84 -5.85 9.95
N LEU A 255 -17.04 -6.86 9.59
CA LEU A 255 -17.33 -7.70 8.42
C LEU A 255 -18.66 -8.45 8.56
N ARG A 256 -19.00 -8.90 9.78
CA ARG A 256 -20.31 -9.53 10.06
C ARG A 256 -21.46 -8.54 9.93
N HIS A 257 -21.31 -7.33 10.46
CA HIS A 257 -22.29 -6.25 10.31
C HIS A 257 -22.54 -5.95 8.82
N MET A 258 -21.48 -5.89 8.02
CA MET A 258 -21.57 -5.60 6.59
C MET A 258 -22.12 -6.78 5.77
N ALA A 259 -21.95 -8.03 6.22
CA ALA A 259 -22.60 -9.20 5.60
C ALA A 259 -24.12 -9.09 5.59
N GLY A 260 -24.73 -8.43 6.58
CA GLY A 260 -26.15 -8.10 6.61
C GLY A 260 -26.56 -6.91 5.72
N ARG A 261 -25.60 -6.27 5.04
CA ARG A 261 -25.75 -5.02 4.28
C ARG A 261 -25.10 -5.10 2.91
N LYS A 262 -25.32 -6.22 2.21
CA LYS A 262 -24.83 -6.40 0.85
C LYS A 262 -25.54 -5.46 -0.12
N ASP A 263 -24.79 -4.93 -1.06
CA ASP A 263 -25.39 -4.28 -2.22
C ASP A 263 -26.17 -5.33 -3.00
N LYS A 264 -27.46 -5.06 -3.20
CA LYS A 264 -28.28 -5.93 -4.04
C LYS A 264 -27.74 -5.88 -5.48
N PRO A 265 -27.78 -6.99 -6.22
CA PRO A 265 -27.34 -7.04 -7.62
C PRO A 265 -28.02 -5.98 -8.49
#